data_AF-A0A5P8W9W7-F1
#
_entry.id   AF-A0A5P8W9W7-F1
#
_cell.length_a   1.000
_cell.length_b   1.000
_cell.length_c   1.000
_cell.angle_alpha   90.00
_cell.angle_beta   90.00
_cell.angle_gamma   90.00
#
_symmetry.space_group_name_H-M   'P 1'
#
loop_
_entity.id
_entity.type
_entity.pdbx_description
1 polymer ?
#
loop_
_entity_poly.entity_id
_entity_poly.type
_entity_poly.pdbx_seq_one_letter_code
_entity_poly.pdbx_strand_id
1 'polypeptide(L)'
;MCLELEPSQNILQSGQNQTLKSVKIDAKILQSLQLMLRGDRVAFVELIECYLTETPRLVQDISTAITTQDAQTLLNTAHQLKSSSASVGAIALAQLCKVLEAQGCSSKLENSLELISQLYQEYEQVKTALEKELAKEIP
;
A
#
# COMPACT_ATOMS: atom_id res chain seq x y z
N MET A 1 -19.93 -3.51 -8.37
CA MET A 1 -19.74 -3.96 -9.75
C MET A 1 -18.26 -4.28 -9.89
N CYS A 2 -17.91 -5.57 -9.98
CA CYS A 2 -16.53 -6.00 -10.19
C CYS A 2 -16.12 -5.52 -11.58
N LEU A 3 -15.32 -4.46 -11.65
CA LEU A 3 -14.72 -4.06 -12.91
C LEU A 3 -13.67 -5.12 -13.25
N GLU A 4 -13.86 -5.80 -14.38
CA GLU A 4 -12.90 -6.74 -14.96
C GLU A 4 -11.51 -6.09 -14.99
N LEU A 5 -10.63 -6.55 -14.09
CA LEU A 5 -9.23 -6.21 -14.09
C LEU A 5 -8.55 -7.10 -15.13
N GLU A 6 -8.39 -6.56 -16.34
CA GLU A 6 -7.63 -7.20 -17.40
C GLU A 6 -6.22 -7.59 -16.90
N PRO A 7 -5.81 -8.87 -17.02
CA PRO A 7 -4.47 -9.29 -16.63
C PRO A 7 -3.46 -8.77 -17.66
N SER A 8 -2.72 -7.72 -17.30
CA SER A 8 -1.54 -7.30 -18.06
C SER A 8 -0.42 -8.34 -17.91
N GLN A 9 -0.37 -9.28 -18.85
CA GLN A 9 0.76 -10.16 -19.08
C GLN A 9 1.85 -9.40 -19.84
N ASN A 10 3.02 -9.22 -19.23
CA ASN A 10 4.28 -9.26 -19.99
C ASN A 10 5.42 -9.78 -19.10
N ILE A 11 6.29 -10.57 -19.72
CA ILE A 11 7.15 -11.60 -19.18
C ILE A 11 8.62 -11.17 -19.34
N LEU A 12 9.49 -11.68 -18.45
CA LEU A 12 10.97 -11.75 -18.52
C LEU A 12 11.76 -10.44 -18.31
N GLN A 13 12.59 -10.39 -17.26
CA GLN A 13 14.00 -10.79 -17.37
C GLN A 13 14.75 -10.72 -16.03
N SER A 14 15.69 -11.66 -15.92
CA SER A 14 16.58 -12.01 -14.83
C SER A 14 17.53 -10.90 -14.38
N GLY A 15 17.94 -11.00 -13.11
CA GLY A 15 19.32 -10.73 -12.72
C GLY A 15 19.60 -9.39 -12.02
N GLN A 16 20.18 -9.55 -10.82
CA GLN A 16 21.29 -8.77 -10.24
C GLN A 16 21.01 -8.20 -8.84
N ASN A 17 21.76 -8.77 -7.90
CA ASN A 17 22.11 -8.27 -6.58
C ASN A 17 22.30 -6.75 -6.57
N GLN A 18 21.51 -6.06 -5.75
CA GLN A 18 21.90 -4.78 -5.18
C GLN A 18 21.13 -4.55 -3.88
N THR A 19 21.78 -4.93 -2.78
CA THR A 19 21.57 -4.23 -1.50
C THR A 19 21.95 -2.77 -1.79
N LEU A 20 21.06 -1.79 -1.61
CA LEU A 20 21.34 -0.34 -1.49
C LEU A 20 20.03 0.46 -1.60
N LYS A 21 19.59 1.05 -0.47
CA LYS A 21 18.48 2.01 -0.32
C LYS A 21 17.15 1.60 -0.99
N SER A 22 16.37 0.75 -0.32
CA SER A 22 14.96 0.61 -0.69
C SER A 22 14.23 1.89 -0.29
N VAL A 23 14.12 2.83 -1.22
CA VAL A 23 13.15 3.92 -1.10
C VAL A 23 11.78 3.27 -1.23
N LYS A 24 11.09 3.07 -0.10
CA LYS A 24 9.81 2.36 -0.02
C LYS A 24 8.61 3.22 -0.43
N ILE A 25 8.87 4.49 -0.72
CA ILE A 25 7.91 5.47 -1.19
C ILE A 25 8.44 6.14 -2.45
N ASP A 26 7.63 6.25 -3.49
CA ASP A 26 8.00 6.99 -4.69
C ASP A 26 8.07 8.50 -4.39
N ALA A 27 9.27 9.04 -4.42
CA ALA A 27 9.53 10.45 -4.14
C ALA A 27 8.85 11.41 -5.14
N LYS A 28 8.61 10.98 -6.39
CA LYS A 28 7.93 11.82 -7.39
C LYS A 28 6.43 11.93 -7.07
N ILE A 29 5.84 10.86 -6.55
CA ILE A 29 4.43 10.89 -6.11
C ILE A 29 4.29 11.77 -4.88
N LEU A 30 5.17 11.64 -3.89
CA LEU A 30 5.17 12.54 -2.73
C LEU A 30 5.38 14.00 -3.13
N GLN A 31 6.32 14.30 -4.03
CA GLN A 31 6.51 15.66 -4.54
C GLN A 31 5.26 16.16 -5.27
N SER A 32 4.63 15.31 -6.08
CA SER A 32 3.39 15.67 -6.78
C SER A 32 2.25 15.95 -5.80
N LEU A 33 2.15 15.16 -4.72
CA LEU A 33 1.20 15.38 -3.63
C LEU A 33 1.44 16.73 -2.94
N GLN A 34 2.70 17.07 -2.63
CA GLN A 34 3.06 18.38 -2.07
C GLN A 34 2.67 19.53 -3.03
N LEU A 35 2.90 19.37 -4.34
CA LEU A 35 2.52 20.37 -5.34
C LEU A 35 0.99 20.52 -5.47
N MET A 36 0.23 19.42 -5.37
CA MET A 36 -1.24 19.48 -5.35
C MET A 36 -1.77 20.26 -4.14
N LEU A 37 -1.09 20.13 -3.00
CA LEU A 37 -1.34 20.92 -1.79
C LEU A 37 -0.71 22.33 -1.86
N ARG A 38 -0.21 22.76 -3.03
CA ARG A 38 0.44 24.06 -3.25
C ARG A 38 1.62 24.33 -2.31
N GLY A 39 2.29 23.27 -1.87
CA GLY A 39 3.39 23.35 -0.89
C GLY A 39 2.93 23.59 0.54
N ASP A 40 1.64 23.49 0.85
CA ASP A 40 1.13 23.57 2.22
C ASP A 40 1.65 22.38 3.03
N ARG A 41 2.65 22.67 3.87
CA ARG A 41 3.30 21.65 4.70
C ARG A 41 2.37 21.12 5.79
N VAL A 42 1.49 21.95 6.35
CA VAL A 42 0.58 21.51 7.42
C VAL A 42 -0.40 20.50 6.84
N ALA A 43 -1.05 20.84 5.71
CA ALA A 43 -1.95 19.94 5.02
C ALA A 43 -1.26 18.64 4.57
N PHE A 44 0.01 18.73 4.15
CA PHE A 44 0.80 17.54 3.78
C PHE A 44 1.06 16.63 4.98
N VAL A 45 1.48 17.19 6.11
CA VAL A 45 1.70 16.43 7.35
C VAL A 45 0.41 15.77 7.82
N GLU A 46 -0.69 16.52 7.89
CA GLU A 46 -2.00 16.00 8.31
C GLU A 46 -2.48 14.84 7.42
N LEU A 47 -2.26 14.93 6.10
CA LEU A 47 -2.63 13.86 5.17
C LEU A 47 -1.80 12.59 5.43
N ILE A 48 -0.48 12.71 5.61
CA ILE A 48 0.38 11.57 5.92
C ILE A 48 0.06 10.98 7.29
N GLU A 49 -0.18 11.81 8.31
CA GLU A 49 -0.60 11.35 9.65
C GLU A 49 -1.95 10.63 9.62
N CYS A 50 -2.90 11.13 8.85
CA CYS A 50 -4.18 10.46 8.61
C CYS A 50 -3.97 9.07 7.98
N TYR A 51 -3.16 8.99 6.92
CA TYR A 51 -2.77 7.72 6.31
C TYR A 51 -2.15 6.74 7.32
N LEU A 52 -1.20 7.20 8.13
CA LEU A 52 -0.52 6.39 9.16
C LEU A 52 -1.46 5.95 10.29
N THR A 53 -2.51 6.72 10.56
CA THR A 53 -3.51 6.41 11.58
C THR A 53 -4.53 5.39 11.08
N GLU A 54 -4.97 5.49 9.83
CA GLU A 54 -5.99 4.60 9.26
C GLU A 54 -5.42 3.25 8.81
N THR A 55 -4.20 3.24 8.25
CA THR A 55 -3.61 2.04 7.64
C THR A 55 -3.47 0.83 8.58
N PRO A 56 -3.05 0.94 9.86
CA PRO A 56 -2.95 -0.22 10.75
C PRO A 56 -4.28 -0.99 10.87
N ARG A 57 -5.39 -0.24 10.96
CA ARG A 57 -6.73 -0.84 11.03
C ARG A 57 -7.06 -1.57 9.73
N LEU A 58 -6.79 -0.95 8.57
CA LEU A 58 -7.04 -1.59 7.27
C LEU A 58 -6.20 -2.86 7.08
N VAL A 59 -4.93 -2.84 7.49
CA VAL A 59 -4.05 -4.02 7.46
C VAL A 59 -4.61 -5.15 8.35
N GLN A 60 -5.08 -4.82 9.55
CA GLN A 60 -5.71 -5.79 10.44
C GLN A 60 -7.03 -6.34 9.87
N ASP A 61 -7.86 -5.49 9.28
CA ASP A 61 -9.14 -5.89 8.67
C ASP A 61 -8.90 -6.83 7.47
N ILE A 62 -7.89 -6.55 6.63
CA ILE A 62 -7.44 -7.44 5.55
C ILE A 62 -6.97 -8.79 6.11
N SER A 63 -6.10 -8.77 7.12
CA SER A 63 -5.60 -10.00 7.75
C SER A 63 -6.75 -10.84 8.32
N THR A 64 -7.70 -10.19 9.00
CA THR A 64 -8.87 -10.84 9.58
C THR A 64 -9.72 -11.46 8.47
N ALA A 65 -10.04 -10.70 7.43
CA ALA A 65 -10.83 -11.16 6.29
C ALA A 65 -10.21 -12.40 5.60
N ILE A 66 -8.88 -12.45 5.48
CA ILE A 66 -8.18 -13.64 4.98
C ILE A 66 -8.41 -14.85 5.90
N THR A 67 -8.21 -14.67 7.21
CA THR A 67 -8.35 -15.77 8.20
C THR A 67 -9.79 -16.26 8.35
N THR A 68 -10.78 -15.38 8.20
CA THR A 68 -12.21 -15.71 8.28
C THR A 68 -12.82 -16.06 6.92
N GLN A 69 -12.02 -16.08 5.86
CA GLN A 69 -12.45 -16.32 4.47
C GLN A 69 -13.57 -15.35 4.01
N ASP A 70 -13.55 -14.11 4.51
CA ASP A 70 -14.51 -13.07 4.13
C ASP A 70 -14.01 -12.31 2.88
N ALA A 71 -14.36 -12.87 1.72
CA ALA A 71 -13.96 -12.34 0.42
C ALA A 71 -14.46 -10.90 0.17
N GLN A 72 -15.65 -10.55 0.67
CA GLN A 72 -16.25 -9.25 0.43
C GLN A 72 -15.57 -8.15 1.26
N THR A 73 -15.28 -8.44 2.53
CA THR A 73 -14.50 -7.54 3.39
C THR A 73 -13.09 -7.39 2.83
N LEU A 74 -12.43 -8.49 2.44
CA LEU A 74 -11.10 -8.45 1.81
C LEU A 74 -11.07 -7.54 0.58
N LEU A 75 -12.02 -7.71 -0.33
CA LEU A 75 -12.11 -6.91 -1.56
C LEU A 75 -12.19 -5.41 -1.24
N ASN A 76 -13.09 -5.03 -0.33
CA ASN A 76 -13.35 -3.63 -0.01
C ASN A 76 -12.17 -2.98 0.73
N THR A 77 -11.60 -3.66 1.74
CA THR A 77 -10.49 -3.11 2.53
C THR A 77 -9.20 -3.06 1.72
N ALA A 78 -8.94 -4.07 0.89
CA ALA A 78 -7.81 -4.05 -0.04
C ALA A 78 -7.96 -2.95 -1.11
N HIS A 79 -9.16 -2.72 -1.64
CA HIS A 79 -9.42 -1.61 -2.56
C HIS A 79 -9.14 -0.23 -1.93
N GLN A 80 -9.62 -0.02 -0.71
CA GLN A 80 -9.39 1.21 0.04
C GLN A 80 -7.90 1.43 0.31
N LEU A 81 -7.22 0.42 0.85
CA LEU A 81 -5.80 0.53 1.18
C LEU A 81 -4.93 0.68 -0.08
N LYS A 82 -5.30 0.05 -1.20
CA LYS A 82 -4.62 0.23 -2.50
C LYS A 82 -4.62 1.70 -2.92
N SER A 83 -5.80 2.32 -2.98
CA SER A 83 -5.94 3.71 -3.45
C SER A 83 -5.21 4.68 -2.51
N SER A 84 -5.35 4.48 -1.20
CA SER A 84 -4.67 5.29 -0.18
C SER A 84 -3.15 5.12 -0.25
N SER A 85 -2.64 3.90 -0.44
CA SER A 85 -1.20 3.64 -0.57
C SER A 85 -0.63 4.23 -1.86
N ALA A 86 -1.39 4.19 -2.96
CA ALA A 86 -0.97 4.78 -4.23
C ALA A 86 -0.85 6.32 -4.15
N SER A 87 -1.74 6.99 -3.40
CA SER A 87 -1.73 8.46 -3.28
C SER A 87 -0.50 8.99 -2.53
N VAL A 88 0.01 8.23 -1.55
CA VAL A 88 1.23 8.56 -0.81
C VAL A 88 2.51 7.97 -1.42
N GLY A 89 2.41 7.26 -2.55
CA GLY A 89 3.54 6.67 -3.26
C GLY A 89 4.05 5.34 -2.71
N ALA A 90 3.30 4.68 -1.83
CA ALA A 90 3.57 3.33 -1.32
C ALA A 90 3.22 2.26 -2.37
N ILE A 91 3.96 2.25 -3.50
CA ILE A 91 3.64 1.46 -4.69
C ILE A 91 3.64 -0.05 -4.41
N ALA A 92 4.61 -0.57 -3.66
CA ALA A 92 4.69 -2.00 -3.34
C ALA A 92 3.47 -2.45 -2.52
N LEU A 93 3.08 -1.67 -1.51
CA LEU A 93 1.91 -1.94 -0.69
C LEU A 93 0.61 -1.86 -1.52
N ALA A 94 0.51 -0.88 -2.43
CA ALA A 94 -0.62 -0.76 -3.35
C ALA A 94 -0.72 -1.98 -4.31
N GLN A 95 0.41 -2.48 -4.81
CA GLN A 95 0.45 -3.66 -5.67
C GLN A 95 0.04 -4.92 -4.91
N LEU A 96 0.50 -5.09 -3.67
CA LEU A 96 0.07 -6.20 -2.82
C LEU A 96 -1.44 -6.14 -2.55
N CYS A 97 -1.98 -4.95 -2.26
CA CYS A 97 -3.42 -4.75 -2.10
C CYS A 97 -4.20 -5.06 -3.38
N LYS A 98 -3.64 -4.79 -4.57
CA LYS A 98 -4.25 -5.20 -5.86
C LYS A 98 -4.35 -6.72 -6.00
N VAL A 99 -3.34 -7.47 -5.54
CA VAL A 99 -3.37 -8.94 -5.54
C VAL A 99 -4.47 -9.44 -4.59
N LEU A 100 -4.55 -8.87 -3.39
CA LEU A 100 -5.55 -9.22 -2.38
C LEU A 100 -6.98 -8.87 -2.82
N GLU A 101 -7.17 -7.72 -3.47
CA GLU A 101 -8.42 -7.30 -4.11
C GLU A 101 -8.87 -8.34 -5.16
N ALA A 102 -7.95 -8.82 -6.00
CA ALA A 102 -8.26 -9.85 -7.00
C ALA A 102 -8.61 -11.21 -6.36
N GLN A 103 -7.97 -11.58 -5.25
CA GLN A 103 -8.34 -12.78 -4.48
C GLN A 103 -9.74 -12.67 -3.87
N GLY A 104 -10.06 -11.52 -3.28
CA GLY A 104 -11.42 -11.23 -2.79
C GLY A 104 -12.46 -11.28 -3.92
N CYS A 105 -12.14 -10.74 -5.10
CA CYS A 105 -13.03 -10.78 -6.26
C CYS A 105 -13.30 -12.19 -6.80
N SER A 106 -12.31 -13.08 -6.73
CA SER A 106 -12.43 -14.45 -7.22
C SER A 106 -12.87 -15.46 -6.14
N SER A 107 -13.08 -15.01 -4.90
CA SER A 107 -13.35 -15.84 -3.73
C SER A 107 -12.33 -16.97 -3.52
N LYS A 108 -11.08 -16.76 -3.96
CA LYS A 108 -9.97 -17.70 -3.80
C LYS A 108 -8.96 -17.15 -2.80
N LEU A 109 -9.26 -17.36 -1.52
CA LEU A 109 -8.45 -16.89 -0.37
C LEU A 109 -7.50 -17.99 0.15
N GLU A 110 -7.30 -19.04 -0.63
CA GLU A 110 -6.41 -20.17 -0.30
C GLU A 110 -4.94 -19.74 -0.38
N ASN A 111 -4.12 -20.14 0.60
CA ASN A 111 -2.68 -19.84 0.69
C ASN A 111 -2.29 -18.37 0.93
N SER A 112 -3.20 -17.51 1.42
CA SER A 112 -2.93 -16.08 1.61
C SER A 112 -2.19 -15.72 2.92
N LEU A 113 -1.74 -16.70 3.71
CA LEU A 113 -0.97 -16.44 4.96
C LEU A 113 0.39 -15.78 4.68
N GLU A 114 1.04 -16.14 3.57
CA GLU A 114 2.27 -15.48 3.13
C GLU A 114 1.99 -14.01 2.78
N LEU A 115 0.84 -13.72 2.16
CA LEU A 115 0.43 -12.37 1.82
C LEU A 115 0.16 -11.51 3.06
N ILE A 116 -0.36 -12.09 4.15
CA ILE A 116 -0.49 -11.38 5.44
C ILE A 116 0.89 -10.94 5.94
N SER A 117 1.87 -11.85 5.92
CA SER A 117 3.23 -11.54 6.40
C SER A 117 3.89 -10.46 5.55
N GLN A 118 3.74 -10.54 4.22
CA GLN A 118 4.21 -9.52 3.29
C GLN A 118 3.49 -8.17 3.51
N LEU A 119 2.19 -8.18 3.82
CA LEU A 119 1.40 -6.97 4.06
C LEU A 119 1.91 -6.20 5.27
N TYR A 120 2.13 -6.88 6.39
CA TYR A 120 2.70 -6.26 7.59
C TYR A 120 4.12 -5.74 7.33
N GLN A 121 4.97 -6.52 6.65
CA GLN A 121 6.33 -6.11 6.36
C GLN A 121 6.38 -4.85 5.48
N GLU A 122 5.62 -4.82 4.39
CA GLU A 122 5.60 -3.67 3.49
C GLU A 122 4.97 -2.45 4.17
N TYR A 123 3.94 -2.64 5.00
CA TYR A 123 3.37 -1.55 5.78
C TYR A 123 4.39 -0.94 6.76
N GLU A 124 5.10 -1.73 7.56
CA GLU A 124 6.10 -1.22 8.51
C GLU A 124 7.22 -0.43 7.81
N GLN A 125 7.60 -0.87 6.61
CA GLN A 125 8.60 -0.21 5.79
C GLN A 125 8.09 1.12 5.21
N VAL A 126 6.82 1.17 4.77
CA VAL A 126 6.12 2.39 4.34
C VAL A 126 6.02 3.38 5.50
N LYS A 127 5.56 2.92 6.66
CA LYS A 127 5.45 3.72 7.88
C LYS A 127 6.78 4.37 8.24
N THR A 128 7.85 3.58 8.34
CA THR A 128 9.19 4.08 8.65
C THR A 128 9.66 5.14 7.64
N ALA A 129 9.37 4.94 6.35
CA ALA A 129 9.74 5.89 5.30
C ALA A 129 8.96 7.21 5.40
N LEU A 130 7.66 7.15 5.69
CA LEU A 130 6.80 8.33 5.88
C LEU A 130 7.14 9.09 7.16
N GLU A 131 7.36 8.41 8.28
CA GLU A 131 7.81 9.02 9.54
C GLU A 131 9.14 9.76 9.34
N LYS A 132 10.07 9.16 8.57
CA LYS A 132 11.32 9.82 8.19
C LYS A 132 11.09 11.06 7.32
N GLU A 133 10.09 11.05 6.42
CA GLU A 133 9.73 12.23 5.63
C GLU A 133 9.21 13.36 6.52
N LEU A 134 8.35 13.04 7.49
CA LEU A 134 7.83 14.02 8.45
C LEU A 134 8.94 14.63 9.32
N ALA A 135 9.93 13.82 9.70
CA ALA A 135 11.06 14.23 10.56
C ALA A 135 12.14 15.06 9.84
N LYS A 136 12.12 15.18 8.50
CA LYS A 136 13.19 15.89 7.76
C LYS A 136 13.28 17.39 8.08
N GLU A 137 12.29 17.97 8.75
CA GLU A 137 12.21 19.41 9.01
C GLU A 137 11.54 19.65 10.38
N ILE A 138 12.15 19.19 11.46
CA ILE A 138 11.94 19.77 12.80
C ILE A 138 13.16 20.69 13.05
N PRO A 139 13.06 22.01 12.83
CA PRO A 139 14.06 22.94 13.36
C PRO A 139 14.01 23.00 14.90
#